data_AF-A0A937WRI1-F1
#
_entry.id   AF-A0A937WRI1-F1
#
_cell.length_a   1.000
_cell.length_b   1.000
_cell.length_c   1.000
_cell.angle_alpha   90.00
_cell.angle_beta   90.00
_cell.angle_gamma   90.00
#
_symmetry.space_group_name_H-M   'P 1'
#
loop_
_entity.id
_entity.type
_entity.pdbx_description
1 polymer ?
#
loop_
_entity_poly.entity_id
_entity_poly.type
_entity_poly.pdbx_seq_one_letter_code
_entity_poly.pdbx_strand_id
1 'polypeptide(L)'
;MPRTQKLTRAIAKSMIILFAGKRYSVGTRGMSDHRDAVQEILETTDQKDKRYLASFAVGRLLDIYAERRHRFFGSTEELSLALDITYRHDVNQAIAERLVQMAARAGFHGRFPDITTKLLKRPPSPHEVTLLVSAYVADTAYSSSISVEILMQLAKSCMPEKDARIQCERIEKFEREFREDTLL
;
A
#
# COMPACT_ATOMS: atom_id res chain seq x y z
N MET A 1 20.40 35.77 5.36
CA MET A 1 19.65 34.55 5.00
C MET A 1 19.92 33.49 6.06
N PRO A 2 18.91 33.00 6.79
CA PRO A 2 19.13 31.93 7.77
C PRO A 2 19.47 30.64 7.02
N ARG A 3 20.63 30.03 7.35
CA ARG A 3 20.97 28.68 6.89
C ARG A 3 20.02 27.72 7.61
N THR A 4 19.04 27.17 6.91
CA THR A 4 18.26 26.03 7.39
C THR A 4 19.24 24.90 7.70
N GLN A 5 19.40 24.56 8.98
CA GLN A 5 20.22 23.42 9.40
C GLN A 5 19.57 22.15 8.86
N LYS A 6 20.23 21.49 7.91
CA LYS A 6 19.77 20.20 7.41
C LYS A 6 19.95 19.15 8.49
N LEU A 7 18.93 18.31 8.68
CA LEU A 7 18.96 17.23 9.65
C LEU A 7 20.03 16.20 9.26
N THR A 8 20.79 15.73 10.24
CA THR A 8 21.70 14.60 10.02
C THR A 8 20.90 13.31 9.85
N ARG A 9 21.43 12.36 9.08
CA ARG A 9 20.79 11.05 8.82
C ARG A 9 20.38 10.31 10.09
N ALA A 10 21.17 10.40 11.17
CA ALA A 10 20.87 9.75 12.44
C ALA A 10 19.65 10.38 13.14
N ILE A 11 19.60 11.71 13.19
CA ILE A 11 18.49 12.45 13.81
C ILE A 11 17.20 12.20 13.02
N ALA A 12 17.26 12.33 11.69
CA ALA A 12 16.10 12.11 10.83
C ALA A 12 15.55 10.67 10.93
N LYS A 13 16.44 9.65 11.01
CA LYS A 13 16.02 8.26 11.23
C LYS A 13 15.27 8.08 12.55
N SER A 14 15.80 8.64 13.65
CA SER A 14 15.15 8.59 14.96
C SER A 14 13.80 9.29 14.96
N MET A 15 13.69 10.45 14.31
CA MET A 15 12.41 11.16 14.17
C MET A 15 11.40 10.34 13.37
N ILE A 16 11.79 9.72 12.25
CA ILE A 16 10.92 8.84 11.47
C ILE A 16 10.39 7.68 12.33
N ILE A 17 11.24 7.05 13.15
CA ILE A 17 10.80 5.99 14.08
C ILE A 17 9.73 6.51 15.05
N LEU A 18 9.96 7.69 15.62
CA LEU A 18 9.04 8.30 16.58
C LEU A 18 7.69 8.67 15.96
N PHE A 19 7.70 9.23 14.74
CA PHE A 19 6.48 9.71 14.09
C PHE A 19 5.69 8.62 13.37
N ALA A 20 6.36 7.63 12.77
CA ALA A 20 5.67 6.50 12.14
C ALA A 20 4.96 5.59 13.17
N GLY A 21 5.47 5.51 14.40
CA GLY A 21 4.98 4.58 15.42
C GLY A 21 3.80 5.08 16.28
N LYS A 22 3.54 6.38 16.36
CA LYS A 22 2.52 6.94 17.27
C LYS A 22 1.10 6.81 16.71
N ARG A 23 0.20 6.22 17.51
CA ARG A 23 -1.25 6.38 17.37
C ARG A 23 -1.67 7.56 18.24
N TYR A 24 -2.41 8.53 17.72
CA TYR A 24 -3.26 9.37 18.56
C TYR A 24 -4.71 8.99 18.33
N SER A 25 -5.43 8.85 19.43
CA SER A 25 -6.85 8.56 19.51
C SER A 25 -7.64 9.54 18.65
N VAL A 26 -8.52 8.98 17.81
CA VAL A 26 -9.51 9.69 17.00
C VAL A 26 -10.22 10.74 17.86
N GLY A 27 -10.06 12.03 17.54
CA GLY A 27 -10.77 13.09 18.25
C GLY A 27 -10.24 14.52 18.08
N THR A 28 -8.99 14.74 17.71
CA THR A 28 -8.42 16.10 17.57
C THR A 28 -7.46 16.19 16.39
N ARG A 29 -7.24 17.41 15.91
CA ARG A 29 -6.48 17.87 14.72
C ARG A 29 -5.08 17.25 14.43
N GLY A 30 -4.62 16.20 15.12
CA GLY A 30 -3.25 15.67 15.05
C GLY A 30 -2.95 14.55 14.05
N MET A 31 -3.91 14.08 13.23
CA MET A 31 -3.64 13.03 12.22
C MET A 31 -2.94 13.55 10.96
N SER A 32 -3.17 14.82 10.56
CA SER A 32 -2.43 15.47 9.47
C SER A 32 -0.95 15.60 9.85
N ASP A 33 -0.69 15.99 11.10
CA ASP A 33 0.62 16.37 11.61
C ASP A 33 1.69 15.28 11.49
N HIS A 34 1.35 13.99 11.48
CA HIS A 34 2.34 12.91 11.36
C HIS A 34 2.71 12.57 9.92
N ARG A 35 1.72 12.57 9.01
CA ARG A 35 1.98 12.43 7.58
C ARG A 35 2.84 13.60 7.11
N ASP A 36 2.45 14.80 7.55
CA ASP A 36 3.15 16.04 7.28
C ASP A 36 4.56 16.01 7.91
N ALA A 37 4.74 15.54 9.15
CA ALA A 37 6.06 15.44 9.77
C ALA A 37 7.02 14.47 9.08
N VAL A 38 6.58 13.27 8.67
CA VAL A 38 7.47 12.33 7.96
C VAL A 38 7.88 12.91 6.61
N GLN A 39 6.96 13.58 5.90
CA GLN A 39 7.25 14.25 4.65
C GLN A 39 8.18 15.46 4.85
N GLU A 40 7.92 16.29 5.86
CA GLU A 40 8.74 17.46 6.22
C GLU A 40 10.17 17.04 6.59
N ILE A 41 10.35 15.94 7.35
CA ILE A 41 11.67 15.38 7.65
C ILE A 41 12.39 14.99 6.35
N LEU A 42 11.69 14.35 5.41
CA LEU A 42 12.29 13.96 4.13
C LEU A 42 12.63 15.20 3.28
N GLU A 43 11.78 16.22 3.27
CA GLU A 43 11.97 17.47 2.53
C GLU A 43 13.15 18.30 3.07
N THR A 44 13.33 18.32 4.40
CA THR A 44 14.42 19.04 5.09
C THR A 44 15.74 18.25 5.17
N THR A 45 15.75 16.98 4.76
CA THR A 45 16.95 16.15 4.69
C THR A 45 17.80 16.48 3.45
N ASP A 46 19.12 16.38 3.62
CA ASP A 46 20.08 16.42 2.53
C ASP A 46 19.75 15.46 1.37
N GLN A 47 19.87 15.95 0.14
CA GLN A 47 19.49 15.20 -1.07
C GLN A 47 20.21 13.85 -1.18
N LYS A 48 21.47 13.77 -0.76
CA LYS A 48 22.29 12.54 -0.75
C LYS A 48 21.72 11.44 0.17
N ASP A 49 21.00 11.81 1.22
CA ASP A 49 20.46 10.89 2.23
C ASP A 49 18.95 10.63 2.03
N LYS A 50 18.28 11.44 1.21
CA LYS A 50 16.83 11.41 0.98
C LYS A 50 16.33 10.05 0.50
N ARG A 51 16.97 9.44 -0.51
CA ARG A 51 16.60 8.10 -1.02
C ARG A 51 16.69 7.03 0.07
N TYR A 52 17.75 7.07 0.88
CA TYR A 52 17.94 6.13 1.98
C TYR A 52 16.86 6.31 3.05
N LEU A 53 16.59 7.55 3.47
CA LEU A 53 15.59 7.83 4.48
C LEU A 53 14.16 7.57 4.01
N ALA A 54 13.83 7.86 2.75
CA ALA A 54 12.53 7.51 2.17
C ALA A 54 12.33 5.99 2.18
N SER A 55 13.35 5.23 1.73
CA SER A 55 13.31 3.76 1.78
C SER A 55 13.17 3.23 3.21
N PHE A 56 13.85 3.85 4.17
CA PHE A 56 13.73 3.51 5.58
C PHE A 56 12.34 3.82 6.13
N ALA A 57 11.79 5.00 5.86
CA ALA A 57 10.46 5.41 6.30
C ALA A 57 9.38 4.47 5.76
N VAL A 58 9.41 4.20 4.45
CA VAL A 58 8.49 3.25 3.82
C VAL A 58 8.65 1.87 4.44
N GLY A 59 9.87 1.37 4.60
CA GLY A 59 10.11 0.08 5.26
C GLY A 59 9.50 0.00 6.66
N ARG A 60 9.63 1.05 7.47
CA ARG A 60 9.02 1.10 8.81
C ARG A 60 7.50 1.13 8.77
N LEU A 61 6.89 1.89 7.86
CA LEU A 61 5.44 1.90 7.68
C LEU A 61 4.91 0.53 7.27
N LEU A 62 5.62 -0.17 6.39
CA LEU A 62 5.30 -1.54 6.00
C LEU A 62 5.40 -2.51 7.18
N ASP A 63 6.45 -2.42 8.00
CA ASP A 63 6.58 -3.24 9.21
C ASP A 63 5.39 -3.01 10.17
N ILE A 64 5.05 -1.75 10.41
CA ILE A 64 3.94 -1.37 11.30
C ILE A 64 2.60 -1.90 10.77
N TYR A 65 2.35 -1.77 9.46
CA TYR A 65 1.16 -2.34 8.85
C TYR A 65 1.12 -3.87 9.03
N ALA A 66 2.22 -4.57 8.77
CA ALA A 66 2.29 -6.02 8.90
C ALA A 66 1.99 -6.49 10.34
N GLU A 67 2.56 -5.82 11.35
CA GLU A 67 2.29 -6.09 12.77
C GLU A 67 0.83 -5.85 13.16
N ARG A 68 0.17 -4.88 12.51
CA ARG A 68 -1.20 -4.44 12.86
C ARG A 68 -2.30 -5.14 12.07
N ARG A 69 -2.01 -5.72 10.91
CA ARG A 69 -3.00 -6.36 10.02
C ARG A 69 -3.86 -7.41 10.72
N HIS A 70 -3.33 -8.08 11.75
CA HIS A 70 -4.06 -9.10 12.50
C HIS A 70 -5.05 -8.55 13.53
N ARG A 71 -5.12 -7.23 13.73
CA ARG A 71 -6.08 -6.60 14.65
C ARG A 71 -7.36 -6.25 13.89
N PHE A 72 -8.51 -6.53 14.48
CA PHE A 72 -9.88 -6.52 13.92
C PHE A 72 -10.33 -5.28 13.10
N PHE A 73 -9.53 -4.21 13.03
CA PHE A 73 -9.73 -3.04 12.16
C PHE A 73 -8.36 -2.54 11.67
N GLY A 74 -7.68 -3.33 10.84
CA GLY A 74 -6.39 -2.95 10.26
C GLY A 74 -6.55 -1.74 9.35
N SER A 75 -6.17 -0.55 9.83
CA SER A 75 -6.12 0.65 9.00
C SER A 75 -5.12 0.46 7.85
N THR A 76 -5.46 0.94 6.66
CA THR A 76 -4.59 0.97 5.48
C THR A 76 -3.87 2.31 5.35
N GLU A 77 -3.90 3.13 6.41
CA GLU A 77 -3.25 4.43 6.48
C GLU A 77 -1.74 4.35 6.29
N GLU A 78 -1.07 3.39 6.92
CA GLU A 78 0.38 3.23 6.78
C GLU A 78 0.77 2.88 5.32
N LEU A 79 -0.04 2.08 4.63
CA LEU A 79 0.15 1.78 3.21
C LEU A 79 -0.10 3.02 2.33
N SER A 80 -1.13 3.80 2.66
CA SER A 80 -1.42 5.04 1.94
C SER A 80 -0.29 6.06 2.07
N LEU A 81 0.23 6.27 3.29
CA LEU A 81 1.37 7.15 3.52
C LEU A 81 2.65 6.61 2.84
N ALA A 82 2.87 5.30 2.88
CA ALA A 82 4.00 4.68 2.19
C ALA A 82 3.95 4.94 0.67
N LEU A 83 2.76 4.82 0.06
CA LEU A 83 2.56 5.16 -1.36
C LEU A 83 2.85 6.64 -1.63
N ASP A 84 2.33 7.55 -0.81
CA ASP A 84 2.57 8.99 -0.96
C ASP A 84 4.07 9.33 -0.91
N ILE A 85 4.81 8.73 0.02
CA ILE A 85 6.27 8.89 0.12
C ILE A 85 6.94 8.38 -1.17
N THR A 86 6.58 7.19 -1.66
CA THR A 86 7.18 6.64 -2.89
C THR A 86 6.82 7.39 -4.16
N TYR A 87 5.70 8.13 -4.20
CA TYR A 87 5.36 9.00 -5.33
C TYR A 87 6.18 10.29 -5.35
N ARG A 88 6.65 10.77 -4.20
CA ARG A 88 7.45 12.01 -4.09
C ARG A 88 8.95 11.76 -4.04
N HIS A 89 9.36 10.58 -3.64
CA HIS A 89 10.76 10.26 -3.40
C HIS A 89 11.12 8.89 -3.96
N ASP A 90 12.28 8.82 -4.61
CA ASP A 90 12.85 7.55 -5.01
C ASP A 90 13.15 6.69 -3.79
N VAL A 91 12.75 5.43 -3.87
CA VAL A 91 13.13 4.39 -2.92
C VAL A 91 13.99 3.34 -3.60
N ASN A 92 14.58 2.44 -2.82
CA ASN A 92 15.22 1.27 -3.41
C ASN A 92 14.15 0.29 -3.95
N GLN A 93 14.55 -0.51 -4.94
CA GLN A 93 13.63 -1.40 -5.65
C GLN A 93 13.00 -2.45 -4.73
N ALA A 94 13.76 -3.03 -3.81
CA ALA A 94 13.26 -4.03 -2.87
C ALA A 94 12.11 -3.50 -1.99
N ILE A 95 12.21 -2.24 -1.54
CA ILE A 95 11.16 -1.57 -0.77
C ILE A 95 9.93 -1.29 -1.64
N ALA A 96 10.13 -0.84 -2.88
CA ALA A 96 9.02 -0.63 -3.82
C ALA A 96 8.27 -1.95 -4.09
N GLU A 97 8.98 -3.05 -4.37
CA GLU A 97 8.39 -4.36 -4.59
C GLU A 97 7.59 -4.84 -3.38
N ARG A 98 8.17 -4.69 -2.19
CA ARG A 98 7.49 -5.03 -0.93
C ARG A 98 6.21 -4.20 -0.75
N LEU A 99 6.24 -2.89 -1.03
CA LEU A 99 5.07 -2.02 -0.94
C LEU A 99 3.97 -2.45 -1.92
N VAL A 100 4.32 -2.76 -3.17
CA VAL A 100 3.34 -3.24 -4.16
C VAL A 100 2.66 -4.53 -3.71
N GLN A 101 3.43 -5.51 -3.23
CA GLN A 101 2.86 -6.77 -2.74
C GLN A 101 1.95 -6.56 -1.52
N MET A 102 2.30 -5.64 -0.63
CA MET A 102 1.48 -5.35 0.55
C MET A 102 0.20 -4.57 0.19
N ALA A 103 0.26 -3.64 -0.77
CA ALA A 103 -0.91 -2.97 -1.32
C ALA A 103 -1.86 -3.97 -2.01
N ALA A 104 -1.31 -4.92 -2.78
CA ALA A 104 -2.09 -5.98 -3.39
C ALA A 104 -2.81 -6.85 -2.34
N ARG A 105 -2.10 -7.26 -1.27
CA ARG A 105 -2.66 -8.02 -0.14
C ARG A 105 -3.73 -7.25 0.64
N ALA A 106 -3.67 -5.94 0.62
CA ALA A 106 -4.63 -5.05 1.28
C ALA A 106 -5.86 -4.75 0.40
N GLY A 107 -5.95 -5.32 -0.80
CA GLY A 107 -7.12 -5.13 -1.67
C GLY A 107 -7.16 -3.79 -2.40
N PHE A 108 -6.02 -3.15 -2.69
CA PHE A 108 -5.98 -1.87 -3.41
C PHE A 108 -6.28 -2.02 -4.92
N HIS A 109 -7.23 -2.88 -5.31
CA HIS A 109 -7.49 -3.24 -6.72
C HIS A 109 -7.78 -2.03 -7.61
N GLY A 110 -8.50 -1.00 -7.11
CA GLY A 110 -8.74 0.25 -7.84
C GLY A 110 -7.51 1.14 -8.06
N ARG A 111 -6.34 0.76 -7.54
CA ARG A 111 -5.05 1.43 -7.76
C ARG A 111 -4.10 0.61 -8.64
N PHE A 112 -4.51 -0.58 -9.08
CA PHE A 112 -3.77 -1.38 -10.05
C PHE A 112 -4.38 -1.18 -11.45
N PRO A 113 -3.57 -1.11 -12.52
CA PRO A 113 -2.12 -1.35 -12.60
C PRO A 113 -1.25 -0.09 -12.32
N ASP A 114 -1.84 1.03 -11.92
CA ASP A 114 -1.13 2.30 -11.76
C ASP A 114 0.05 2.22 -10.77
N ILE A 115 -0.14 1.56 -9.62
CA ILE A 115 0.91 1.39 -8.61
C ILE A 115 2.12 0.67 -9.21
N THR A 116 1.95 -0.49 -9.86
CA THR A 116 3.09 -1.25 -10.43
C THR A 116 3.75 -0.47 -11.55
N THR A 117 2.96 0.23 -12.37
CA THR A 117 3.47 1.02 -13.48
C THR A 117 4.29 2.21 -12.99
N LYS A 118 3.83 2.92 -11.95
CA LYS A 118 4.53 4.08 -11.39
C LYS A 118 5.78 3.66 -10.62
N LEU A 119 5.68 2.67 -9.74
CA LEU A 119 6.74 2.31 -8.79
C LEU A 119 7.77 1.33 -9.37
N LEU A 120 7.33 0.38 -10.20
CA LEU A 120 8.17 -0.73 -10.69
C LEU A 120 8.37 -0.73 -12.21
N LYS A 121 7.73 0.20 -12.93
CA LYS A 121 7.82 0.35 -14.39
C LYS A 121 7.48 -0.93 -15.17
N ARG A 122 6.54 -1.73 -14.62
CA ARG A 122 6.07 -2.97 -15.22
C ARG A 122 4.57 -3.19 -14.96
N PRO A 123 3.89 -4.05 -15.74
CA PRO A 123 2.56 -4.52 -15.37
C PRO A 123 2.59 -5.31 -14.05
N PRO A 124 1.43 -5.50 -13.41
CA PRO A 124 1.28 -6.42 -12.30
C PRO A 124 1.74 -7.83 -12.67
N SER A 125 2.39 -8.51 -11.74
CA SER A 125 2.78 -9.91 -11.88
C SER A 125 1.61 -10.84 -11.56
N PRO A 126 1.63 -12.11 -12.03
CA PRO A 126 0.61 -13.09 -11.68
C PRO A 126 0.43 -13.27 -10.17
N HIS A 127 1.52 -13.18 -9.41
CA HIS A 127 1.47 -13.25 -7.95
C HIS A 127 0.70 -12.07 -7.35
N GLU A 128 0.99 -10.84 -7.79
CA GLU A 128 0.28 -9.63 -7.30
C GLU A 128 -1.21 -9.67 -7.65
N VAL A 129 -1.57 -10.13 -8.85
CA VAL A 129 -2.97 -10.32 -9.23
C VAL A 129 -3.65 -11.37 -8.34
N THR A 130 -2.98 -12.49 -8.06
CA THR A 130 -3.51 -13.52 -7.16
C THR A 130 -3.75 -12.98 -5.74
N LEU A 131 -2.88 -12.09 -5.25
CA LEU A 131 -3.05 -11.43 -3.94
C LEU A 131 -4.26 -10.50 -3.94
N LEU A 132 -4.46 -9.71 -5.01
CA LEU A 132 -5.63 -8.83 -5.16
C LEU A 132 -6.94 -9.62 -5.17
N VAL A 133 -7.02 -10.69 -5.97
CA VAL A 133 -8.20 -11.56 -6.03
C VAL A 133 -8.46 -12.20 -4.68
N SER A 134 -7.40 -12.67 -4.01
CA SER A 134 -7.54 -13.28 -2.67
C SER A 134 -7.99 -12.28 -1.61
N ALA A 135 -7.61 -11.01 -1.72
CA ALA A 135 -8.10 -9.96 -0.84
C ALA A 135 -9.59 -9.66 -1.10
N TYR A 136 -10.01 -9.59 -2.37
CA TYR A 136 -11.41 -9.37 -2.75
C TYR A 136 -12.33 -10.48 -2.25
N VAL A 137 -12.02 -11.74 -2.56
CA VAL A 137 -12.90 -12.88 -2.18
C VAL A 137 -12.91 -13.16 -0.68
N ALA A 138 -11.97 -12.60 0.09
CA ALA A 138 -11.94 -12.72 1.54
C ALA A 138 -12.78 -11.63 2.22
N ASP A 139 -13.16 -10.56 1.51
CA ASP A 139 -14.00 -9.49 2.02
C ASP A 139 -15.47 -9.85 1.84
N THR A 140 -15.99 -10.68 2.74
CA THR A 140 -17.40 -11.12 2.70
C THR A 140 -18.39 -10.01 3.09
N ALA A 141 -17.91 -8.80 3.40
CA ALA A 141 -18.76 -7.66 3.74
C ALA A 141 -19.04 -6.75 2.54
N TYR A 142 -18.33 -6.93 1.42
CA TYR A 142 -18.42 -6.04 0.26
C TYR A 142 -18.24 -6.77 -1.07
N SER A 143 -19.13 -6.46 -2.02
CA SER A 143 -19.01 -6.85 -3.43
C SER A 143 -19.27 -5.63 -4.32
N SER A 144 -18.56 -5.55 -5.45
CA SER A 144 -18.68 -4.45 -6.40
C SER A 144 -18.37 -4.89 -7.82
N SER A 145 -19.33 -4.66 -8.72
CA SER A 145 -19.20 -4.98 -10.15
C SER A 145 -17.98 -4.35 -10.81
N ILE A 146 -17.63 -3.12 -10.42
CA ILE A 146 -16.43 -2.42 -10.91
C ILE A 146 -15.17 -3.17 -10.48
N SER A 147 -15.14 -3.67 -9.24
CA SER A 147 -13.98 -4.40 -8.71
C SER A 147 -13.82 -5.75 -9.41
N VAL A 148 -14.93 -6.44 -9.66
CA VAL A 148 -14.97 -7.69 -10.45
C VAL A 148 -14.40 -7.47 -11.84
N GLU A 149 -14.88 -6.45 -12.57
CA GLU A 149 -14.43 -6.15 -13.94
C GLU A 149 -12.92 -5.89 -13.98
N ILE A 150 -12.42 -5.02 -13.08
CA ILE A 150 -11.00 -4.70 -12.97
C ILE A 150 -10.17 -5.96 -12.69
N LEU A 151 -10.58 -6.78 -11.72
CA LEU A 151 -9.83 -7.97 -11.31
C LEU A 151 -9.79 -9.04 -12.41
N MET A 152 -10.92 -9.28 -13.09
CA MET A 152 -10.98 -10.22 -14.21
C MET A 152 -10.15 -9.73 -15.39
N GLN A 153 -10.18 -8.44 -15.70
CA GLN A 153 -9.35 -7.86 -16.76
C GLN A 153 -7.86 -8.00 -16.43
N LEU A 154 -7.46 -7.67 -15.20
CA LEU A 154 -6.07 -7.85 -14.73
C LEU A 154 -5.61 -9.30 -14.82
N ALA A 155 -6.45 -10.26 -14.41
CA ALA A 155 -6.14 -11.68 -14.52
C ALA A 155 -5.88 -12.08 -15.98
N LYS A 156 -6.77 -11.69 -16.89
CA LYS A 156 -6.65 -12.01 -18.32
C LYS A 156 -5.43 -11.35 -18.97
N SER A 157 -5.06 -10.14 -18.56
CA SER A 157 -3.94 -9.40 -19.16
C SER A 157 -2.57 -9.76 -18.60
N CYS A 158 -2.49 -10.21 -17.35
CA CYS A 158 -1.22 -10.36 -16.63
C CYS A 158 -0.85 -11.80 -16.29
N MET A 159 -1.69 -12.78 -16.64
CA MET A 159 -1.48 -14.19 -16.29
C MET A 159 -1.63 -15.10 -17.52
N PRO A 160 -1.01 -16.29 -17.49
CA PRO A 160 -1.32 -17.34 -18.47
C PRO A 160 -2.81 -17.68 -18.44
N GLU A 161 -3.38 -18.03 -19.60
CA GLU A 161 -4.82 -18.28 -19.77
C GLU A 161 -5.39 -19.25 -18.72
N LYS A 162 -4.67 -20.35 -18.45
CA LYS A 162 -5.07 -21.33 -17.43
C LYS A 162 -5.21 -20.72 -16.04
N ASP A 163 -4.25 -19.89 -15.63
CA ASP A 163 -4.26 -19.29 -14.30
C ASP A 163 -5.26 -18.13 -14.21
N ALA A 164 -5.40 -17.36 -15.30
CA ALA A 164 -6.42 -16.32 -15.41
C ALA A 164 -7.82 -16.90 -15.25
N ARG A 165 -8.11 -18.04 -15.89
CA ARG A 165 -9.38 -18.74 -15.75
C ARG A 165 -9.65 -19.18 -14.31
N ILE A 166 -8.65 -19.74 -13.62
CA ILE A 166 -8.78 -20.11 -12.21
C ILE A 166 -9.15 -18.90 -11.35
N GLN A 167 -8.52 -17.73 -11.58
CA GLN A 167 -8.86 -16.53 -10.82
C GLN A 167 -10.27 -15.99 -11.16
N CYS A 168 -10.67 -16.02 -12.44
CA CYS A 168 -12.03 -15.63 -12.84
C CYS A 168 -13.09 -16.51 -12.16
N GLU A 169 -12.90 -17.82 -12.16
CA GLU A 169 -13.83 -18.78 -11.52
C GLU A 169 -13.93 -18.54 -10.00
N ARG A 170 -12.84 -18.15 -9.34
CA ARG A 170 -12.86 -17.76 -7.91
C ARG A 170 -13.72 -16.52 -7.66
N ILE A 171 -13.59 -15.49 -8.51
CA ILE A 171 -14.37 -14.25 -8.40
C ILE A 171 -15.86 -14.54 -8.65
N GLU A 172 -16.18 -15.27 -9.71
CA GLU A 172 -17.56 -15.62 -10.06
C GLU A 172 -18.23 -16.47 -8.98
N LYS A 173 -17.49 -17.39 -8.36
CA LYS A 173 -17.97 -18.17 -7.23
C LYS A 173 -18.32 -17.28 -6.04
N PHE A 174 -17.43 -16.37 -5.66
CA PHE A 174 -17.68 -15.41 -4.59
C PHE A 174 -18.91 -14.53 -4.88
N GLU A 175 -19.04 -13.97 -6.09
CA GLU A 175 -20.18 -13.13 -6.47
C GLU A 175 -21.53 -13.88 -6.43
N ARG A 176 -21.52 -15.19 -6.67
CA ARG A 176 -22.72 -16.02 -6.51
C ARG A 176 -23.05 -16.22 -5.04
N GLU A 177 -22.07 -16.65 -4.24
CA GLU A 177 -22.24 -16.90 -2.80
C GLU A 177 -22.67 -15.62 -2.06
N PHE A 178 -22.03 -14.48 -2.34
CA PHE A 178 -22.38 -13.19 -1.75
C PHE A 178 -23.82 -12.77 -2.06
N ARG A 179 -24.30 -12.99 -3.30
CA ARG A 179 -25.69 -12.69 -3.68
C ARG A 179 -26.69 -13.61 -2.99
N GLU A 180 -26.37 -14.89 -2.85
CA GLU A 180 -27.21 -15.85 -2.14
C GLU A 180 -27.34 -15.47 -0.65
N ASP A 181 -26.23 -15.09 -0.02
CA ASP A 181 -26.20 -14.68 1.39
C ASP A 181 -26.90 -13.33 1.66
N THR A 182 -26.89 -12.41 0.70
CA THR A 182 -27.53 -11.07 0.84
C THR A 182 -29.04 -11.09 0.56
N LEU A 183 -29.56 -12.16 -0.07
CA LEU A 183 -30.98 -12.32 -0.39
C LEU A 183 -31.78 -13.05 0.72
N LEU A 184 -31.12 -13.46 1.80
CA LEU A 184 -31.69 -14.04 3.02
C LEU A 184 -31.97 -12.95 4.08
#